data_AF-A0A6N2K547-F1
#
_entry.id   AF-A0A6N2K547-F1
#
_cell.length_a   1.000
_cell.length_b   1.000
_cell.length_c   1.000
_cell.angle_alpha   90.00
_cell.angle_beta   90.00
_cell.angle_gamma   90.00
#
_symmetry.space_group_name_H-M   'P 1'
#
loop_
_entity.id
_entity.type
_entity.pdbx_description
1 polymer ?
#
loop_
_entity_poly.entity_id
_entity_poly.type
_entity_poly.pdbx_seq_one_letter_code
_entity_poly.pdbx_strand_id
1 'polypeptide(L)'
;MLKPQEKFIARPGSMCFMSGSIEMENVFIPENEVGVWQWFFGKAVTSVVFHNPGLSDGFVGIAAPSLARILPAAANLLVVKLLRSQMHSFVQSKVLEVGEVLAVDVSCIAALNTTVNVQIKYNGPVRRAVFGGDNLVTATLTGPGIVFIQSLPFRRFSQRIARAVTSPNMRDNPKFFVQIAIFFFLAYVVIVSSLILTDV
;
A
#
# COMPACT_ATOMS: atom_id res chain seq x y z
N MET A 1 23.71 -4.71 13.24
CA MET A 1 25.15 -4.89 13.46
C MET A 1 25.77 -5.12 12.10
N LEU A 2 26.76 -4.32 11.75
CA LEU A 2 27.49 -4.37 10.49
C LEU A 2 28.88 -4.92 10.77
N LYS A 3 29.24 -6.04 10.15
CA LYS A 3 30.58 -6.61 10.25
C LYS A 3 31.60 -5.75 9.47
N PRO A 4 32.91 -5.95 9.68
CA PRO A 4 33.94 -5.28 8.88
C PRO A 4 33.72 -5.48 7.38
N GLN A 5 33.88 -4.42 6.59
CA GLN A 5 33.69 -4.39 5.12
C GLN A 5 32.24 -4.67 4.64
N GLU A 6 31.26 -4.76 5.53
CA GLU A 6 29.86 -4.87 5.11
C GLU A 6 29.25 -3.51 4.76
N LYS A 7 28.29 -3.55 3.82
CA LYS A 7 27.50 -2.41 3.39
C LYS A 7 26.03 -2.66 3.68
N PHE A 8 25.33 -1.64 4.16
CA PHE A 8 23.90 -1.67 4.44
C PHE A 8 23.21 -0.48 3.80
N ILE A 9 22.10 -0.70 3.11
CA ILE A 9 21.36 0.36 2.42
C ILE A 9 20.06 0.63 3.17
N ALA A 10 19.84 1.88 3.56
CA ALA A 10 18.63 2.33 4.24
C ALA A 10 17.91 3.44 3.47
N ARG A 11 16.68 3.74 3.92
CA ARG A 11 15.97 4.93 3.44
C ARG A 11 16.53 6.20 4.09
N PRO A 12 16.56 7.33 3.37
CA PRO A 12 16.88 8.62 3.96
C PRO A 12 15.91 8.94 5.10
N GLY A 13 16.41 9.52 6.19
CA GLY A 13 15.60 9.90 7.35
C GLY A 13 15.14 8.73 8.24
N SER A 14 15.56 7.50 7.97
CA SER A 14 15.27 6.34 8.83
C SER A 14 16.34 6.05 9.88
N MET A 15 17.51 6.69 9.80
CA MET A 15 18.61 6.49 10.74
C MET A 15 18.38 7.28 12.04
N CYS A 16 18.55 6.62 13.18
CA CYS A 16 18.42 7.22 14.51
C CYS A 16 19.77 7.37 15.22
N PHE A 17 20.69 6.43 15.00
CA PHE A 17 22.00 6.41 15.61
C PHE A 17 22.99 5.66 14.71
N MET A 18 24.26 6.07 14.76
CA MET A 18 25.35 5.44 14.05
C MET A 18 26.60 5.45 14.94
N SER A 19 27.29 4.31 15.03
CA SER A 19 28.59 4.26 15.70
C SER A 19 29.63 5.06 14.91
N GLY A 20 30.59 5.69 15.59
CA GLY A 20 31.60 6.54 14.97
C GLY A 20 32.54 5.81 13.99
N SER A 21 32.56 4.47 13.99
CA SER A 21 33.35 3.65 13.04
C SER A 21 32.67 3.43 11.69
N ILE A 22 31.43 3.90 11.50
CA ILE A 22 30.62 3.68 10.30
C ILE A 22 30.62 4.94 9.45
N GLU A 23 30.91 4.78 8.16
CA GLU A 23 30.79 5.83 7.15
C GLU A 23 29.42 5.79 6.49
N MET A 24 28.89 6.98 6.18
CA MET A 24 27.58 7.15 5.55
C MET A 24 27.73 7.89 4.22
N GLU A 25 27.20 7.31 3.16
CA GLU A 25 27.15 7.87 1.81
C GLU A 25 25.70 8.04 1.35
N ASN A 26 25.38 9.18 0.74
CA ASN A 26 24.06 9.44 0.19
C ASN A 26 24.03 9.16 -1.31
N VAL A 27 23.11 8.31 -1.75
CA VAL A 27 22.90 8.00 -3.18
C VAL A 27 21.81 8.90 -3.74
N PHE A 28 22.19 9.72 -4.71
CA PHE A 28 21.31 10.66 -5.39
C PHE A 28 20.83 10.10 -6.74
N ILE A 29 19.68 10.58 -7.22
CA ILE A 29 19.14 10.22 -8.54
C ILE A 29 20.13 10.71 -9.63
N PRO A 30 20.50 9.86 -10.62
CA PRO A 30 21.31 10.30 -11.75
C PRO A 30 20.55 11.35 -12.58
N GLU A 31 21.26 12.37 -13.06
CA GLU A 31 20.76 13.60 -13.72
C GLU A 31 19.93 13.39 -15.01
N ASN A 32 19.64 12.16 -15.43
CA ASN A 32 19.11 11.87 -16.77
C ASN A 32 17.58 11.79 -16.88
N GLU A 33 16.82 12.04 -15.81
CA GLU A 33 15.36 12.27 -15.87
C GLU A 33 14.96 13.37 -14.89
N VAL A 34 15.36 14.61 -15.16
CA VAL A 34 15.21 15.71 -14.18
C VAL A 34 14.34 16.84 -14.74
N GLY A 35 13.08 16.84 -14.31
CA GLY A 35 12.16 17.95 -14.49
C GLY A 35 12.39 19.09 -13.49
N VAL A 36 11.83 20.26 -13.83
CA VAL A 36 11.79 21.54 -13.10
C VAL A 36 11.62 21.42 -11.57
N TRP A 37 10.97 20.36 -11.10
CA TRP A 37 10.74 20.07 -9.69
C TRP A 37 12.02 19.93 -8.84
N GLN A 38 13.13 19.42 -9.38
CA GLN A 38 14.36 19.24 -8.59
C GLN A 38 15.09 20.57 -8.32
N TRP A 39 14.90 21.57 -9.17
CA TRP A 39 15.48 22.91 -8.96
C TRP A 39 14.78 23.67 -7.84
N PHE A 40 13.46 23.50 -7.71
CA PHE A 40 12.66 24.11 -6.64
C PHE A 40 12.79 23.42 -5.28
N PHE A 41 13.02 22.11 -5.25
CA PHE A 41 12.99 21.32 -4.00
C PHE A 41 14.33 20.67 -3.62
N GLY A 42 15.40 20.92 -4.39
CA GLY A 42 16.72 20.33 -4.17
C GLY A 42 16.85 18.88 -4.64
N LYS A 43 18.07 18.33 -4.62
CA LYS A 43 18.35 16.94 -5.01
C LYS A 43 17.72 15.99 -4.00
N ALA A 44 16.76 15.16 -4.44
CA ALA A 44 16.17 14.13 -3.59
C ALA A 44 17.19 13.00 -3.36
N VAL A 45 17.54 12.74 -2.09
CA VAL A 45 18.29 11.55 -1.70
C VAL A 45 17.37 10.33 -1.90
N THR A 46 17.84 9.30 -2.60
CA THR A 46 17.04 8.08 -2.83
C THR A 46 17.26 7.04 -1.75
N SER A 47 18.51 6.88 -1.34
CA SER A 47 18.95 5.89 -0.37
C SER A 47 20.24 6.35 0.31
N VAL A 48 20.47 5.82 1.50
CA VAL A 48 21.65 6.08 2.31
C VAL A 48 22.38 4.76 2.47
N VAL A 49 23.67 4.73 2.13
CA VAL A 49 24.52 3.55 2.25
C VAL A 49 25.42 3.74 3.46
N PHE A 50 25.41 2.77 4.35
CA PHE A 50 26.30 2.67 5.51
C PHE A 50 27.38 1.65 5.21
N HIS A 51 28.62 2.03 5.40
CA HIS A 51 29.78 1.17 5.20
C HIS A 51 30.61 1.12 6.48
N ASN A 52 31.06 -0.07 6.87
CA ASN A 52 31.97 -0.23 8.00
C ASN A 52 33.41 -0.48 7.50
N PRO A 53 34.24 0.56 7.32
CA PRO A 53 35.64 0.39 6.94
C PRO A 53 36.52 -0.13 8.08
N GLY A 54 36.02 -0.10 9.33
CA GLY A 54 36.76 -0.50 10.52
C GLY A 54 36.95 -2.01 10.67
N LEU A 55 37.84 -2.39 11.59
CA LEU A 55 38.11 -3.78 11.97
C LEU A 55 37.13 -4.32 13.04
N SER A 56 36.34 -3.44 13.66
CA SER A 56 35.37 -3.78 14.70
C SER A 56 33.93 -3.68 14.20
N ASP A 57 33.02 -4.36 14.88
CA ASP A 57 31.59 -4.33 14.54
C ASP A 57 30.99 -2.94 14.74
N GLY A 58 30.23 -2.48 13.74
CA GLY A 58 29.51 -1.22 13.76
C GLY A 58 28.02 -1.42 14.09
N PHE A 59 27.42 -0.43 14.75
CA PHE A 59 25.99 -0.40 15.01
C PHE A 59 25.33 0.79 14.31
N VAL A 60 24.30 0.50 13.51
CA VAL A 60 23.39 1.50 12.94
C VAL A 60 22.00 1.21 13.49
N GLY A 61 21.40 2.19 14.16
CA GLY A 61 20.02 2.17 14.61
C GLY A 61 19.12 2.78 13.54
N ILE A 62 18.10 2.04 13.13
CA ILE A 62 17.14 2.47 12.10
C ILE A 62 15.74 2.35 12.66
N ALA A 63 14.94 3.40 12.51
CA ALA A 63 13.52 3.39 12.80
C ALA A 63 12.71 3.68 11.53
N ALA A 64 11.54 3.06 11.43
CA ALA A 64 10.59 3.44 10.41
C ALA A 64 10.05 4.86 10.73
N PRO A 65 9.89 5.76 9.73
CA PRO A 65 9.34 7.10 9.92
C PRO A 65 7.83 7.11 10.26
N SER A 66 7.27 5.97 10.65
CA SER A 66 5.88 5.79 11.07
C SER A 66 5.82 4.78 12.20
N LEU A 67 4.78 4.84 13.04
CA LEU A 67 4.44 3.84 14.07
C LEU A 67 4.12 2.49 13.40
N ALA A 68 5.17 1.78 12.99
CA ALA A 68 5.10 0.51 12.28
C ALA A 68 6.14 -0.45 12.84
N ARG A 69 5.77 -1.74 12.89
CA ARG A 69 6.67 -2.82 13.29
C ARG A 69 7.59 -3.17 12.12
N ILE A 70 8.90 -3.13 12.33
CA ILE A 70 9.87 -3.62 11.35
C ILE A 70 9.80 -5.14 11.34
N LEU A 71 9.38 -5.72 10.21
CA LEU A 71 9.37 -7.16 10.01
C LEU A 71 10.58 -7.54 9.15
N PRO A 72 11.51 -8.36 9.66
CA PRO A 72 12.59 -8.88 8.83
C PRO A 72 11.97 -9.81 7.78
N ALA A 73 12.03 -9.40 6.51
CA ALA A 73 11.64 -10.26 5.41
C ALA A 73 12.79 -11.22 5.10
N ALA A 74 12.58 -12.51 5.34
CA ALA A 74 13.48 -13.56 4.82
C ALA A 74 13.33 -13.63 3.29
N ALA A 75 14.41 -13.99 2.58
CA ALA A 75 14.46 -14.02 1.11
C ALA A 75 13.36 -14.88 0.44
N ASN A 76 12.78 -15.85 1.17
CA ASN A 76 11.74 -16.75 0.68
C ASN A 76 10.31 -16.24 0.94
N LEU A 77 10.17 -15.03 1.46
CA LEU A 77 8.88 -14.43 1.76
C LEU A 77 8.35 -13.67 0.55
N LEU A 78 7.24 -14.13 -0.01
CA LEU A 78 6.53 -13.40 -1.06
C LEU A 78 5.75 -12.26 -0.40
N VAL A 79 6.27 -11.04 -0.55
CA VAL A 79 5.62 -9.82 -0.07
C VAL A 79 4.50 -9.46 -1.04
N VAL A 80 3.28 -9.86 -0.69
CA VAL A 80 2.07 -9.56 -1.47
C VAL A 80 1.72 -8.06 -1.37
N LYS A 81 2.05 -7.43 -0.23
CA LYS A 81 1.74 -6.02 0.01
C LYS A 81 2.90 -5.32 0.72
N LEU A 82 3.49 -4.35 0.04
CA LEU A 82 4.46 -3.45 0.67
C LEU A 82 3.73 -2.61 1.74
N LEU A 83 3.99 -2.90 3.02
CA LEU A 83 3.48 -2.16 4.20
C LEU A 83 4.14 -0.77 4.30
N ARG A 84 4.08 0.03 3.22
CA ARG A 84 4.96 1.20 3.06
C ARG A 84 4.56 2.40 3.92
N SER A 85 3.33 2.45 4.45
CA SER A 85 2.85 3.48 5.36
C SER A 85 1.38 3.20 5.66
N GLN A 86 1.08 2.35 6.64
CA GLN A 86 -0.32 2.13 7.05
C GLN A 86 -0.40 2.27 8.57
N MET A 87 -1.00 3.39 9.00
CA MET A 87 -1.27 3.69 10.40
C MET A 87 -1.97 2.51 11.08
N HIS A 88 -1.47 2.11 12.25
CA HIS A 88 -2.16 1.28 13.24
C HIS A 88 -2.61 -0.12 12.82
N SER A 89 -2.02 -0.72 11.78
CA SER A 89 -2.34 -2.12 11.48
C SER A 89 -1.38 -3.08 12.15
N PHE A 90 -1.87 -3.81 13.14
CA PHE A 90 -1.13 -4.89 13.77
C PHE A 90 -1.01 -6.08 12.80
N VAL A 91 0.20 -6.60 12.66
CA VAL A 91 0.51 -7.77 11.83
C VAL A 91 0.84 -8.95 12.74
N GLN A 92 0.15 -10.07 12.53
CA GLN A 92 0.39 -11.33 13.21
C GLN A 92 0.96 -12.37 12.26
N SER A 93 1.98 -13.10 12.72
CA SER A 93 2.50 -14.27 12.02
C SER A 93 1.76 -15.52 12.48
N LYS A 94 1.24 -16.29 11.53
CA LYS A 94 0.66 -17.61 11.76
C LYS A 94 1.48 -18.64 10.99
N VAL A 95 1.95 -19.66 11.68
CA VAL A 95 2.57 -20.84 11.06
C VAL A 95 1.46 -21.82 10.72
N LEU A 96 1.43 -22.27 9.47
CA LEU A 96 0.53 -23.30 8.98
C LEU A 96 1.26 -24.64 8.94
N GLU A 97 0.68 -25.66 9.56
CA GLU A 97 1.15 -27.04 9.46
C GLU A 97 0.80 -27.66 8.10
N VAL A 98 1.35 -28.85 7.82
CA VAL A 98 1.09 -29.58 6.57
C VAL A 98 -0.40 -29.93 6.48
N GLY A 99 -1.09 -29.40 5.47
CA GLY A 99 -2.53 -29.61 5.29
C GLY A 99 -3.42 -28.69 6.14
N GLU A 100 -2.86 -27.78 6.94
CA GLU A 100 -3.65 -26.76 7.65
C GLU A 100 -4.20 -25.74 6.64
N VAL A 101 -5.50 -25.51 6.69
CA VAL A 101 -6.21 -24.59 5.80
C VAL A 101 -6.70 -23.38 6.58
N LEU A 102 -6.35 -22.19 6.11
CA LEU A 102 -6.70 -20.92 6.72
C LEU A 102 -7.41 -20.01 5.70
N ALA A 103 -8.66 -19.66 5.98
CA ALA A 103 -9.45 -18.74 5.17
C ALA A 103 -9.33 -17.31 5.68
N VAL A 104 -8.75 -16.41 4.87
CA VAL A 104 -8.51 -15.00 5.22
C VAL A 104 -8.86 -14.12 4.04
N ASP A 105 -9.33 -12.90 4.29
CA ASP A 105 -9.54 -11.92 3.23
C ASP A 105 -8.23 -11.58 2.51
N VAL A 106 -8.24 -11.56 1.17
CA VAL A 106 -7.04 -11.24 0.36
C VAL A 106 -6.42 -9.90 0.76
N SER A 107 -7.25 -8.93 1.14
CA SER A 107 -6.78 -7.59 1.55
C SER A 107 -5.96 -7.57 2.85
N CYS A 108 -6.11 -8.60 3.69
CA CYS A 108 -5.45 -8.74 4.98
C CYS A 108 -4.11 -9.48 4.88
N ILE A 109 -3.77 -10.05 3.73
CA ILE A 109 -2.50 -10.77 3.55
C ILE A 109 -1.37 -9.77 3.31
N ALA A 110 -0.37 -9.75 4.20
CA ALA A 110 0.80 -8.89 4.07
C ALA A 110 1.92 -9.60 3.31
N ALA A 111 2.23 -10.83 3.74
CA ALA A 111 3.27 -11.65 3.14
C ALA A 111 3.02 -13.14 3.45
N LEU A 112 3.51 -14.03 2.60
CA LEU A 112 3.36 -15.47 2.76
C LEU A 112 4.61 -16.19 2.23
N ASN A 113 4.88 -17.38 2.76
CA ASN A 113 5.93 -18.23 2.23
C ASN A 113 5.54 -18.80 0.86
N THR A 114 6.51 -18.98 -0.04
CA THR A 114 6.26 -19.53 -1.40
C THR A 114 5.72 -20.96 -1.40
N THR A 115 5.86 -21.68 -0.29
CA THR A 115 5.36 -23.05 -0.11
C THR A 115 3.85 -23.12 0.18
N VAL A 116 3.22 -22.00 0.52
CA VAL A 116 1.78 -21.95 0.87
C VAL A 116 0.95 -21.86 -0.40
N ASN A 117 0.00 -22.78 -0.57
CA ASN A 117 -0.93 -22.76 -1.70
C ASN A 117 -2.05 -21.75 -1.43
N VAL A 118 -2.28 -20.84 -2.37
CA VAL A 118 -3.28 -19.76 -2.25
C VAL A 118 -4.40 -19.98 -3.26
N GLN A 119 -5.61 -20.21 -2.78
CA GLN A 119 -6.81 -20.28 -3.62
C GLN A 119 -7.71 -19.08 -3.38
N ILE A 120 -7.93 -18.27 -4.40
CA ILE A 120 -8.79 -17.08 -4.32
C ILE A 120 -10.22 -17.47 -4.67
N LYS A 121 -11.15 -17.26 -3.73
CA LYS A 121 -12.58 -17.45 -3.92
C LYS A 121 -13.29 -16.09 -3.91
N TYR A 122 -13.99 -15.81 -5.00
CA TYR A 122 -14.79 -14.62 -5.15
C TYR A 122 -16.21 -14.88 -4.62
N ASN A 123 -16.48 -14.48 -3.38
CA ASN A 123 -17.80 -14.62 -2.78
C ASN A 123 -18.59 -13.32 -2.96
N GLY A 124 -19.13 -13.08 -4.17
CA GLY A 124 -20.07 -11.98 -4.36
C GLY A 124 -20.50 -11.71 -5.80
N PRO A 125 -21.69 -11.11 -6.01
CA PRO A 125 -22.15 -10.72 -7.34
C PRO A 125 -21.28 -9.57 -7.87
N VAL A 126 -20.78 -9.71 -9.10
CA VAL A 126 -19.94 -8.74 -9.83
C VAL A 126 -20.54 -7.31 -9.81
N ARG A 127 -21.88 -7.20 -9.72
CA ARG A 127 -22.60 -5.93 -9.61
C ARG A 127 -22.14 -5.08 -8.41
N ARG A 128 -21.81 -5.69 -7.26
CA ARG A 128 -21.34 -4.95 -6.07
C ARG A 128 -19.93 -4.36 -6.23
N ALA A 129 -19.09 -4.95 -7.08
CA ALA A 129 -17.74 -4.46 -7.35
C ALA A 129 -17.72 -3.14 -8.12
N VAL A 130 -18.67 -2.96 -9.04
CA VAL A 130 -18.80 -1.76 -9.88
C VAL A 130 -19.42 -0.59 -9.09
N PHE A 131 -20.30 -0.88 -8.12
CA PHE A 131 -20.98 0.15 -7.32
C PHE A 131 -20.29 0.50 -5.98
N GLY A 132 -19.07 0.03 -5.75
CA GLY A 132 -18.27 0.37 -4.55
C GLY A 132 -18.73 -0.31 -3.26
N GLY A 133 -19.46 -1.43 -3.37
CA GLY A 133 -19.73 -2.34 -2.27
C GLY A 133 -18.52 -3.19 -1.91
N ASP A 134 -18.48 -3.74 -0.70
CA ASP A 134 -17.36 -4.55 -0.24
C ASP A 134 -17.23 -5.84 -1.07
N ASN A 135 -16.14 -5.93 -1.84
CA ASN A 135 -15.75 -7.16 -2.51
C ASN A 135 -15.14 -8.09 -1.46
N LEU A 136 -15.94 -9.02 -0.93
CA LEU A 136 -15.46 -10.11 -0.07
C LEU A 136 -14.72 -11.12 -0.96
N VAL A 137 -13.46 -10.81 -1.26
CA VAL A 137 -12.54 -11.74 -1.90
C VAL A 137 -11.81 -12.49 -0.79
N THR A 138 -12.19 -13.74 -0.58
CA THR A 138 -11.60 -14.61 0.44
C THR A 138 -10.54 -15.49 -0.19
N ALA A 139 -9.33 -15.48 0.35
CA ALA A 139 -8.29 -16.43 -0.01
C ALA A 139 -8.25 -17.58 1.01
N THR A 140 -8.15 -18.80 0.49
CA THR A 140 -7.90 -20.01 1.26
C THR A 140 -6.42 -20.35 1.13
N LEU A 141 -5.69 -20.28 2.24
CA LEU A 141 -4.26 -20.54 2.33
C LEU A 141 -4.06 -21.95 2.88
N THR A 142 -3.29 -22.80 2.20
CA THR A 142 -3.01 -24.17 2.62
C THR A 142 -1.51 -24.34 2.84
N GLY A 143 -1.13 -24.77 4.04
CA GLY A 143 0.26 -24.98 4.45
C GLY A 143 0.95 -26.17 3.77
N PRO A 144 2.26 -26.35 4.01
CA PRO A 144 3.02 -25.79 5.13
C PRO A 144 3.66 -24.41 4.85
N GLY A 145 3.75 -23.53 5.85
CA GLY A 145 4.51 -22.28 5.76
C GLY A 145 4.03 -21.16 6.68
N ILE A 146 4.77 -20.05 6.72
CA ILE A 146 4.43 -18.89 7.54
C ILE A 146 3.62 -17.89 6.72
N VAL A 147 2.56 -17.38 7.31
CA VAL A 147 1.71 -16.32 6.73
C VAL A 147 1.66 -15.14 7.69
N PHE A 148 1.83 -13.94 7.15
CA PHE A 148 1.69 -12.68 7.85
C PHE A 148 0.34 -12.04 7.51
N ILE A 149 -0.50 -11.88 8.53
CA ILE A 149 -1.86 -11.37 8.41
C ILE A 149 -1.95 -10.02 9.11
N GLN A 150 -2.45 -9.03 8.39
CA GLN A 150 -2.76 -7.69 8.85
C GLN A 150 -4.20 -7.64 9.35
N SER A 151 -4.39 -7.22 10.60
CA SER A 151 -5.70 -7.13 11.26
C SER A 151 -6.70 -6.19 10.57
N LEU A 152 -6.25 -4.99 10.19
CA LEU A 152 -7.08 -3.96 9.55
C LEU A 152 -6.42 -3.49 8.26
N PRO A 153 -6.92 -3.89 7.08
CA PRO A 153 -6.48 -3.31 5.83
C PRO A 153 -7.05 -1.90 5.70
N PHE A 154 -6.21 -0.91 5.40
CA PHE A 154 -6.59 0.50 5.25
C PHE A 154 -7.80 0.74 4.35
N ARG A 155 -7.99 -0.08 3.32
CA ARG A 155 -9.16 -0.02 2.44
C ARG A 155 -10.48 -0.16 3.21
N ARG A 156 -10.54 -1.01 4.24
CA ARG A 156 -11.74 -1.15 5.09
C ARG A 156 -11.88 0.01 6.06
N PHE A 157 -10.78 0.56 6.55
CA PHE A 157 -10.80 1.73 7.42
C PHE A 157 -11.29 2.98 6.66
N SER A 158 -10.74 3.24 5.47
CA SER A 158 -11.18 4.35 4.62
C SER A 158 -12.62 4.18 4.15
N GLN A 159 -13.06 2.96 3.83
CA GLN A 159 -14.47 2.69 3.53
C GLN A 159 -15.39 2.92 4.73
N ARG A 160 -14.96 2.59 5.96
CA ARG A 160 -15.73 2.88 7.18
C ARG A 160 -15.84 4.38 7.43
N ILE A 161 -14.75 5.13 7.27
CA ILE A 161 -14.78 6.59 7.34
C ILE A 161 -15.66 7.15 6.22
N ALA A 162 -15.47 6.69 4.98
CA ALA A 162 -16.27 7.15 3.85
C ALA A 162 -17.76 6.91 4.08
N ARG A 163 -18.17 5.74 4.58
CA ARG A 163 -19.58 5.44 4.93
C ARG A 163 -20.08 6.23 6.13
N ALA A 164 -19.21 6.58 7.08
CA ALA A 164 -19.59 7.43 8.20
C ALA A 164 -19.79 8.89 7.77
N VAL A 165 -19.04 9.35 6.77
CA VAL A 165 -19.07 10.73 6.27
C VAL A 165 -20.07 10.90 5.11
N THR A 166 -20.32 9.86 4.31
CA THR A 166 -21.37 9.85 3.27
C THR A 166 -22.65 9.25 3.84
N SER A 167 -23.66 10.10 4.06
CA SER A 167 -25.00 9.71 4.50
C SER A 167 -25.57 8.57 3.63
N PRO A 168 -26.20 7.53 4.22
CA PRO A 168 -26.61 6.31 3.53
C PRO A 168 -27.74 6.52 2.51
N ASN A 169 -28.39 7.69 2.48
CA ASN A 169 -29.65 7.89 1.78
C ASN A 169 -29.58 8.18 0.27
N MET A 170 -28.38 8.27 -0.32
CA MET A 170 -28.25 8.68 -1.73
C MET A 170 -27.84 7.56 -2.69
N ARG A 171 -27.39 6.40 -2.18
CA ARG A 171 -26.69 5.40 -3.01
C ARG A 171 -27.60 4.34 -3.65
N ASP A 172 -28.77 4.10 -3.06
CA ASP A 172 -29.68 3.02 -3.50
C ASP A 172 -30.99 3.53 -4.12
N ASN A 173 -31.13 4.85 -4.34
CA ASN A 173 -32.35 5.40 -4.91
C ASN A 173 -32.20 5.56 -6.43
N PRO A 174 -32.80 4.67 -7.25
CA PRO A 174 -32.70 4.78 -8.72
C PRO A 174 -33.27 6.11 -9.24
N LYS A 175 -34.13 6.77 -8.46
CA LYS A 175 -34.68 8.10 -8.79
C LYS A 175 -33.60 9.19 -8.84
N PHE A 176 -32.52 9.10 -8.06
CA PHE A 176 -31.48 10.12 -8.04
C PHE A 176 -30.63 10.13 -9.31
N PHE A 177 -30.25 8.94 -9.80
CA PHE A 177 -29.52 8.80 -11.07
C PHE A 177 -30.39 9.18 -12.27
N VAL A 178 -31.66 8.79 -12.26
CA VAL A 178 -32.62 9.20 -13.29
C VAL A 178 -32.78 10.72 -13.30
N GLN A 179 -32.84 11.36 -12.13
CA GLN A 179 -32.97 12.81 -12.03
C GLN A 179 -31.72 13.57 -12.51
N ILE A 180 -30.52 13.06 -12.24
CA ILE A 180 -29.27 13.62 -12.80
C ILE A 180 -29.24 13.45 -14.33
N ALA A 181 -29.59 12.27 -14.84
CA ALA A 181 -29.62 12.02 -16.28
C ALA A 181 -30.61 12.93 -17.01
N ILE A 182 -31.80 13.15 -16.43
CA ILE A 182 -32.80 14.08 -16.96
C ILE A 182 -32.28 15.52 -16.95
N PHE A 183 -31.57 15.94 -15.89
CA PHE A 183 -31.00 17.28 -15.81
C PHE A 183 -29.94 17.52 -16.90
N PHE A 184 -29.03 16.56 -17.11
CA PHE A 184 -28.04 16.65 -18.20
C PHE A 184 -28.68 16.61 -19.59
N PHE A 185 -29.75 15.82 -19.77
CA PHE A 185 -30.49 15.79 -21.03
C PHE A 185 -31.18 17.13 -21.32
N LEU A 186 -31.85 17.73 -20.33
CA LEU A 186 -32.46 19.06 -20.46
C LEU A 186 -31.39 20.14 -20.72
N ALA A 187 -30.28 20.12 -19.99
CA ALA A 187 -29.18 21.06 -20.21
C ALA A 187 -28.60 20.92 -21.63
N TYR A 188 -28.43 19.69 -22.11
CA TYR A 188 -27.98 19.43 -23.48
C TYR A 188 -28.97 19.98 -24.52
N VAL A 189 -30.27 19.72 -24.36
CA VAL A 189 -31.31 20.24 -25.26
C VAL A 189 -31.32 21.77 -25.27
N VAL A 190 -31.16 22.42 -24.11
CA VAL A 190 -31.09 23.89 -24.00
C VAL A 190 -29.85 24.43 -24.70
N ILE A 191 -28.67 23.84 -24.46
CA ILE A 191 -27.41 24.26 -25.09
C ILE A 191 -27.48 24.12 -26.61
N VAL A 192 -27.98 22.98 -27.10
CA VAL A 192 -28.13 22.74 -28.55
C VAL A 192 -29.15 23.70 -29.17
N SER A 193 -30.27 23.96 -28.50
CA SER A 193 -31.27 24.94 -28.96
C SER A 193 -30.70 26.36 -29.00
N SER A 194 -29.90 26.75 -28.01
CA SER A 194 -29.22 28.05 -28.00
C SER A 194 -28.21 28.15 -29.14
N LEU A 195 -27.39 27.11 -29.39
CA LEU A 195 -26.44 27.06 -30.49
C LEU A 195 -27.11 27.20 -31.86
N ILE A 196 -28.20 26.46 -32.10
CA ILE A 196 -28.95 26.53 -33.36
C ILE A 196 -29.60 27.92 -33.55
N LEU A 197 -30.05 28.56 -32.48
CA LEU A 197 -30.64 29.90 -32.53
C LEU A 197 -29.60 31.03 -32.71
N THR A 198 -28.31 30.75 -32.50
CA THR A 198 -27.24 31.74 -32.70
C THR A 198 -26.66 31.73 -34.13
N ASP A 199 -27.03 30.74 -34.95
CA ASP A 199 -26.57 30.54 -36.34
C ASP A 199 -27.62 30.96 -37.41
N VAL A 200 -28.68 31.67 -37.01
CA VAL A 200 -29.69 32.32 -37.88
C VAL A 200 -29.57 33.84 -37.78
#